data_AF-A0A2A2Q8I7-F1
#
_entry.id   AF-A0A2A2Q8I7-F1
#
_cell.length_a   1.000
_cell.length_b   1.000
_cell.length_c   1.000
_cell.angle_alpha   90.00
_cell.angle_beta   90.00
_cell.angle_gamma   90.00
#
_symmetry.space_group_name_H-M   'P 1'
#
loop_
_entity.id
_entity.type
_entity.pdbx_description
1 polymer ?
#
loop_
_entity_poly.entity_id
_entity_poly.type
_entity_poly.pdbx_seq_one_letter_code
_entity_poly.pdbx_strand_id
1 'polypeptide(L)' 'MTEAMRWFGPADTVTLAEIRQTGATGVYSALHDIPAGEVWP' A
#
# COMPACT_ATOMS: atom_id res chain seq x y z
N MET A 1 -15.88 10.83 4.27
CA MET A 1 -15.47 9.61 3.53
C MET A 1 -13.95 9.67 3.43
N THR A 2 -13.24 8.59 3.77
CA THR A 2 -11.77 8.58 3.68
C THR A 2 -11.38 7.88 2.40
N GLU A 3 -10.87 8.63 1.43
CA GLU A 3 -10.35 8.09 0.18
C GLU A 3 -8.98 7.47 0.43
N ALA A 4 -8.83 6.18 0.14
CA ALA A 4 -7.60 5.44 0.36
C ALA A 4 -7.31 4.49 -0.81
N MET A 5 -6.02 4.23 -1.05
CA MET A 5 -5.58 3.35 -2.14
C MET A 5 -4.82 2.14 -1.61
N ARG A 6 -4.99 0.99 -2.25
CA ARG A 6 -4.14 -0.17 -2.02
C ARG A 6 -2.78 0.04 -2.70
N TRP A 7 -1.70 -0.20 -1.97
CA TRP A 7 -0.33 -0.10 -2.48
C TRP A 7 0.48 -1.32 -2.06
N PHE A 8 1.19 -1.95 -3.00
CA PHE A 8 1.88 -3.22 -2.76
C PHE A 8 3.32 -3.08 -2.26
N GLY A 9 3.76 -1.86 -1.94
CA GLY A 9 5.12 -1.61 -1.48
C GLY A 9 6.02 -1.05 -2.59
N PRO A 10 7.34 -0.94 -2.32
CA PRO A 10 8.29 -0.27 -3.23
C PRO A 10 8.41 -0.87 -4.64
N ALA A 11 7.97 -2.12 -4.83
CA ALA A 11 7.95 -2.78 -6.13
C ALA A 11 6.68 -2.52 -6.96
N ASP A 12 5.69 -1.82 -6.39
CA ASP A 12 4.49 -1.41 -7.10
C ASP A 12 4.84 -0.41 -8.21
N THR A 13 4.26 -0.58 -9.40
CA THR A 13 4.46 0.34 -10.53
C THR A 13 3.89 1.72 -10.25
N VAL A 14 2.88 1.80 -9.37
CA VAL A 14 2.30 3.07 -8.92
C VAL A 14 3.05 3.55 -7.67
N THR A 15 3.66 4.71 -7.78
CA THR A 15 4.42 5.35 -6.71
C THR A 15 3.50 6.07 -5.72
N LEU A 16 3.92 6.19 -4.45
CA LEU A 16 3.19 7.00 -3.46
C LEU A 16 2.97 8.45 -3.90
N ALA A 17 3.87 9.01 -4.72
CA ALA A 17 3.73 10.35 -5.28
C ALA A 17 2.55 10.44 -6.26
N GLU A 18 2.33 9.42 -7.08
CA GLU A 18 1.18 9.33 -7.98
C GLU A 18 -0.11 9.08 -7.18
N ILE A 19 -0.08 8.21 -6.17
CA ILE A 19 -1.24 7.99 -5.28
C ILE A 19 -1.69 9.31 -4.65
N ARG A 20 -0.76 10.11 -4.15
CA ARG A 20 -1.06 11.42 -3.55
C ARG A 20 -1.75 12.38 -4.53
N GLN A 21 -1.47 12.30 -5.83
CA GLN A 21 -2.10 13.16 -6.83
C GLN A 21 -3.57 12.85 -7.05
N THR A 22 -4.04 11.65 -6.69
CA THR A 22 -5.44 11.25 -6.82
C THR A 22 -6.37 11.88 -5.77
N GLY A 23 -5.80 12.50 -4.73
CA GLY A 23 -6.56 13.00 -3.57
C GLY A 23 -6.79 11.95 -2.48
N ALA A 24 -6.29 10.73 -2.66
CA ALA A 24 -6.26 9.73 -1.59
C ALA A 24 -5.45 10.25 -0.38
N THR A 25 -6.01 10.07 0.82
CA THR A 25 -5.41 10.49 2.10
C THR A 25 -4.92 9.32 2.93
N GLY A 26 -5.25 8.09 2.52
CA GLY A 26 -4.79 6.86 3.16
C GLY A 26 -4.20 5.85 2.17
N VAL A 27 -3.36 4.96 2.69
CA VAL A 27 -2.85 3.81 1.95
C VAL A 27 -3.06 2.55 2.79
N TYR A 28 -3.55 1.49 2.15
CA TYR A 28 -3.60 0.15 2.73
C TYR A 28 -2.55 -0.73 2.03
N SER A 29 -1.73 -1.43 2.81
CA SER A 29 -0.66 -2.29 2.32
C SER A 29 -0.54 -3.56 3.17
N ALA A 30 0.33 -4.48 2.77
CA ALA A 30 0.66 -5.70 3.52
C ALA A 30 2.15 -6.06 3.33
N LEU A 31 2.65 -6.93 4.21
CA LEU A 31 4.00 -7.50 4.09
C LEU A 31 3.97 -8.68 3.11
N HIS A 32 4.09 -8.37 1.82
CA HIS A 32 3.93 -9.33 0.72
C HIS A 32 5.05 -10.36 0.60
N ASP A 33 6.16 -10.10 1.26
CA ASP A 33 7.34 -10.96 1.38
C ASP A 33 7.20 -12.03 2.48
N ILE A 34 6.24 -11.87 3.39
CA ILE A 34 6.01 -12.81 4.50
C ILE A 34 5.02 -13.90 4.06
N PRO A 35 5.37 -15.20 4.22
CA PRO A 35 4.47 -16.31 3.91
C PRO A 35 3.18 -16.30 4.73
N ALA A 36 2.13 -16.92 4.17
CA ALA A 36 0.86 -17.04 4.87
C ALA A 36 1.00 -17.88 6.16
N GLY A 37 0.53 -17.34 7.28
CA GLY A 37 0.58 -17.99 8.59
C GLY A 37 1.78 -17.60 9.45
N GLU A 38 2.77 -16.90 8.90
CA GLU A 38 3.91 -16.37 9.65
C GLU A 38 3.55 -15.09 10.40
N VAL A 39 4.17 -14.88 11.56
CA VAL A 39 3.97 -13.69 12.40
C VAL A 39 4.67 -12.48 11.77
N TRP A 40 3.99 -11.33 11.77
CA TRP A 40 4.60 -10.08 11.32
C TRP A 40 5.60 -9.59 12.38
N PRO A 41 6.84 -9.23 11.99
CA PRO A 41 7.87 -8.73 12.89
C PRO A 41 7.60 -7.29 13.37
#